data_AF-A0A6J7IBW8-F1
#
_entry.id   AF-A0A6J7IBW8-F1
#
_cell.length_a   1.000
_cell.length_b   1.000
_cell.length_c   1.000
_cell.angle_alpha   90.00
_cell.angle_beta   90.00
_cell.angle_gamma   90.00
#
_symmetry.space_group_name_H-M   'P 1'
#
loop_
_entity.id
_entity.type
_entity.pdbx_description
1 polymer ?
#
loop_
_entity_poly.entity_id
_entity_poly.type
_entity_poly.pdbx_seq_one_letter_code
_entity_poly.pdbx_strand_id
1 'polypeptide(L)'
;MRWPISTTNPAGPPRPLAGHYSEVPTLILSGELDSITSAAEGNMVKAQFPNSAHLVVANSTHVVGGAGSTSCGATLVRYVVRSGSRDIPEAIAQCAQDVPAVRAVGRYPVTYVKTQLPPGTPDTTRNRLAVTAVNTAADIVDRWFQSGEDYGSGLRGGIWSYSGYPKVEFDLEGVKLVGDLPMTGWITWNATNGNLHCALSFPTTSGVRRVDATWNTINSDAQARVTISGASGSFNLELLAP
;
A
#
# COMPACT_ATOMS: atom_id res chain seq x y z
N MET A 1 26.57 -9.88 -7.42
CA MET A 1 27.26 -8.58 -7.26
C MET A 1 27.80 -8.53 -5.83
N ARG A 2 29.11 -8.29 -5.61
CA ARG A 2 29.67 -8.09 -4.26
C ARG A 2 29.72 -6.59 -4.00
N TRP A 3 28.94 -6.11 -3.04
CA TRP A 3 29.00 -4.71 -2.62
C TRP A 3 30.35 -4.43 -1.94
N PRO A 4 30.99 -3.27 -2.18
CA PRO A 4 32.23 -2.93 -1.51
C PRO A 4 32.02 -2.87 0.01
N ILE A 5 32.82 -3.62 0.77
CA ILE A 5 32.84 -3.56 2.23
C ILE A 5 33.95 -2.58 2.62
N SER A 6 33.65 -1.65 3.53
CA SER A 6 34.68 -0.76 4.08
C SER A 6 35.76 -1.60 4.77
N THR A 7 37.01 -1.43 4.35
CA THR A 7 38.16 -2.09 4.97
C THR A 7 38.65 -1.34 6.22
N THR A 8 38.24 -0.07 6.38
CA THR A 8 38.63 0.79 7.51
C THR A 8 37.61 0.76 8.65
N ASN A 9 36.36 0.40 8.35
CA ASN A 9 35.30 0.11 9.32
C ASN A 9 34.54 -1.13 8.84
N PRO A 10 35.13 -2.33 8.94
CA PRO A 10 34.41 -3.55 8.63
C PRO A 10 33.17 -3.62 9.51
N ALA A 11 32.04 -4.08 8.95
CA ALA A 11 30.85 -4.35 9.73
C ALA A 11 31.21 -5.37 10.83
N GLY A 12 31.32 -4.89 12.06
CA GLY A 12 31.47 -5.75 13.23
C GLY A 12 30.16 -6.49 13.51
N PRO A 13 30.20 -7.59 14.29
CA PRO A 13 28.95 -8.15 14.78
C PRO A 13 28.20 -7.07 15.59
N PRO A 14 26.87 -6.97 15.53
CA PRO A 14 26.07 -5.94 16.22
C PRO A 14 26.03 -6.13 17.75
N ARG A 15 27.07 -6.75 18.33
CA ARG A 15 27.22 -7.03 19.76
C ARG A 15 28.57 -6.51 20.24
N PRO A 16 28.66 -5.99 21.48
CA PRO A 16 29.94 -5.70 22.12
C PRO A 16 30.87 -6.93 22.12
N LEU A 17 32.18 -6.72 22.13
CA LEU A 17 33.14 -7.79 22.37
C LEU A 17 32.78 -8.52 23.68
N ALA A 18 32.61 -9.84 23.60
CA ALA A 18 32.11 -10.72 24.69
C ALA A 18 30.66 -10.46 25.17
N GLY A 19 29.87 -9.66 24.47
CA GLY A 19 28.44 -9.48 24.76
C GLY A 19 27.59 -10.67 24.30
N HIS A 20 26.58 -11.02 25.10
CA HIS A 20 25.56 -12.01 24.77
C HIS A 20 24.18 -11.33 24.75
N TYR A 21 23.31 -11.77 23.84
CA TYR A 21 21.90 -11.37 23.86
C TYR A 21 21.20 -12.09 25.01
N SER A 22 20.31 -11.36 25.70
CA SER A 22 19.54 -11.88 26.84
C SER A 22 18.54 -12.96 26.41
N GLU A 23 18.13 -13.82 27.35
CA GLU A 23 17.07 -14.82 27.17
C GLU A 23 15.65 -14.23 27.29
N VAL A 24 15.51 -12.90 27.32
CA VAL A 24 14.18 -12.29 27.27
C VAL A 24 13.42 -12.72 26.00
N PRO A 25 12.13 -13.06 26.12
CA PRO A 25 11.25 -13.35 24.99
C PRO A 25 11.34 -12.24 23.94
N THR A 26 11.80 -12.60 22.76
CA THR A 26 12.08 -11.65 21.68
C THR A 26 11.25 -12.00 20.45
N LEU A 27 10.59 -10.99 19.88
CA LEU A 27 9.90 -11.10 18.60
C LEU A 27 10.68 -10.33 17.55
N ILE A 28 11.11 -11.03 16.51
CA ILE A 28 11.56 -10.44 15.25
C ILE A 28 10.37 -10.42 14.31
N LEU A 29 10.08 -9.25 13.73
CA LEU A 29 9.07 -9.10 12.68
C LEU A 29 9.75 -8.57 11.42
N SER A 30 9.47 -9.21 10.28
CA SER A 30 9.89 -8.74 8.97
C SER A 30 8.70 -8.64 8.02
N GLY A 31 8.73 -7.68 7.12
CA GLY A 31 7.86 -7.69 5.94
C GLY A 31 8.42 -8.66 4.90
N GLU A 32 7.55 -9.41 4.23
CA GLU A 32 7.93 -10.28 3.12
C GLU A 32 8.62 -9.51 1.98
N LEU A 33 8.17 -8.28 1.72
CA LEU A 33 8.64 -7.40 0.65
C LEU A 33 9.58 -6.30 1.17
N ASP A 34 10.14 -6.45 2.37
CA ASP A 34 11.10 -5.48 2.92
C ASP A 34 12.44 -5.54 2.17
N SER A 35 12.71 -4.49 1.40
CA SER A 35 13.93 -4.31 0.63
C SER A 35 15.04 -3.55 1.37
N ILE A 36 14.78 -3.09 2.59
CA ILE A 36 15.71 -2.34 3.45
C ILE A 36 16.25 -3.25 4.56
N THR A 37 15.36 -3.97 5.26
CA THR A 37 15.67 -4.92 6.34
C THR A 37 14.95 -6.23 6.10
N SER A 38 15.52 -7.06 5.23
CA SER A 38 14.89 -8.26 4.68
C SER A 38 14.60 -9.34 5.73
N ALA A 39 13.64 -10.22 5.44
CA ALA A 39 13.39 -11.41 6.25
C ALA A 39 14.62 -12.33 6.39
N ALA A 40 15.52 -12.35 5.39
CA ALA A 40 16.77 -13.07 5.48
C ALA A 40 17.68 -12.49 6.58
N GLU A 41 17.77 -11.16 6.70
CA GLU A 41 18.47 -10.49 7.79
C GLU A 41 17.75 -10.70 9.13
N GLY A 42 16.41 -10.75 9.15
CA GLY A 42 15.62 -11.13 10.32
C GLY A 42 16.00 -12.53 10.86
N ASN A 43 16.27 -13.50 9.99
CA ASN A 43 16.78 -14.81 10.40
C ASN A 43 18.20 -14.74 11.01
N MET A 44 19.04 -13.84 10.54
CA MET A 44 20.36 -13.60 11.15
C MET A 44 20.22 -13.04 12.56
N VAL A 45 19.28 -12.11 12.77
CA VAL A 45 18.96 -11.56 14.10
C VAL A 45 18.37 -12.65 15.00
N LYS A 46 17.42 -13.46 14.51
CA LYS A 46 16.85 -14.59 15.26
C LYS A 46 17.94 -15.53 15.80
N ALA A 47 18.95 -15.85 15.01
CA ALA A 47 20.06 -16.72 15.41
C ALA A 47 20.92 -16.15 16.56
N GLN A 48 20.84 -14.84 16.80
CA GLN A 48 21.56 -14.18 17.88
C GLN A 48 20.81 -14.19 19.21
N PHE A 49 19.47 -14.23 19.18
CA PHE A 49 18.62 -14.23 20.38
C PHE A 49 18.18 -15.66 20.75
N PRO A 50 18.61 -16.20 21.91
CA PRO A 50 18.34 -17.59 22.28
C PRO A 50 16.83 -17.88 22.50
N ASN A 51 16.09 -16.87 22.96
CA ASN A 51 14.65 -16.94 23.20
C ASN A 51 13.84 -16.08 22.20
N SER A 52 14.04 -16.31 20.90
CA SER A 52 13.35 -15.57 19.84
C SER A 52 12.33 -16.35 19.02
N ALA A 53 11.32 -15.65 18.51
CA ALA A 53 10.49 -16.06 17.39
C ALA A 53 10.66 -15.06 16.24
N HIS A 54 10.57 -15.54 14.99
CA HIS A 54 10.59 -14.69 13.80
C HIS A 54 9.32 -14.96 13.01
N LEU A 55 8.51 -13.91 12.80
CA LEU A 55 7.34 -13.95 11.94
C LEU A 55 7.56 -13.02 10.75
N VAL A 56 7.28 -13.55 9.56
CA VAL A 56 7.25 -12.77 8.32
C VAL A 56 5.79 -12.44 8.03
N VAL A 57 5.52 -11.15 7.87
CA VAL A 57 4.19 -10.65 7.51
C VAL A 57 4.11 -10.61 5.99
N ALA A 58 3.21 -11.41 5.41
CA ALA A 58 2.97 -11.53 3.99
C ALA A 58 2.68 -10.17 3.37
N ASN A 59 3.10 -9.97 2.12
CA ASN A 59 2.82 -8.80 1.29
C ASN A 59 3.19 -7.44 1.92
N SER A 60 3.95 -7.43 3.02
CA SER A 60 4.22 -6.21 3.80
C SER A 60 5.63 -5.69 3.51
N THR A 61 5.78 -4.38 3.51
CA THR A 61 7.06 -3.67 3.29
C THR A 61 7.69 -3.24 4.63
N HIS A 62 8.73 -2.43 4.55
CA HIS A 62 9.28 -1.70 5.71
C HIS A 62 8.28 -0.64 6.20
N VAL A 63 7.86 -0.52 7.46
CA VAL A 63 8.09 -1.26 8.72
C VAL A 63 6.79 -1.99 9.11
N VAL A 64 6.87 -3.23 9.61
CA VAL A 64 5.65 -4.01 9.91
C VAL A 64 5.13 -3.90 11.34
N GLY A 65 5.98 -3.58 12.33
CA GLY A 65 5.61 -3.62 13.75
C GLY A 65 4.63 -2.54 14.21
N GLY A 66 4.37 -1.53 13.38
CA GLY A 66 3.61 -0.33 13.76
C GLY A 66 2.80 0.32 12.64
N ALA A 67 2.51 -0.39 11.55
CA ALA A 67 1.80 0.15 10.37
C ALA A 67 0.33 0.57 10.62
N GLY A 68 -0.10 0.63 11.88
CA GLY A 68 -1.45 1.00 12.31
C GLY A 68 -1.78 0.36 13.65
N SER A 69 -2.61 1.02 14.46
CA SER A 69 -2.96 0.53 15.81
C SER A 69 -3.77 -0.77 15.79
N THR A 70 -4.36 -1.17 14.67
CA THR A 70 -5.09 -2.43 14.48
C THR A 70 -4.40 -3.37 13.50
N SER A 71 -3.20 -3.02 13.03
CA SER A 71 -2.43 -3.86 12.11
C SER A 71 -2.03 -5.19 12.74
N CYS A 72 -1.75 -6.19 11.89
CA CYS A 72 -1.27 -7.49 12.35
C CYS A 72 0.01 -7.35 13.19
N GLY A 73 1.01 -6.62 12.69
CA GLY A 73 2.27 -6.41 13.44
C GLY A 73 2.05 -5.76 14.81
N ALA A 74 1.20 -4.74 14.92
CA ALA A 74 0.87 -4.15 16.22
C ALA A 74 0.18 -5.14 17.17
N THR A 75 -0.66 -6.04 16.64
CA THR A 75 -1.30 -7.11 17.41
C THR A 75 -0.27 -8.11 17.94
N LEU A 76 0.68 -8.54 17.11
CA LEU A 76 1.76 -9.45 17.50
C LEU A 76 2.67 -8.82 18.56
N VAL A 77 3.10 -7.57 18.36
CA VAL A 77 3.93 -6.83 19.33
C VAL A 77 3.23 -6.73 20.67
N ARG A 78 1.95 -6.35 20.69
CA ARG A 78 1.17 -6.24 21.94
C ARG A 78 1.02 -7.57 22.66
N TYR A 79 0.85 -8.66 21.93
CA TYR A 79 0.80 -9.98 22.56
C TYR A 79 2.09 -10.23 23.34
N VAL A 80 3.25 -10.15 22.67
CA VAL A 80 4.55 -10.48 23.28
C VAL A 80 4.87 -9.56 24.46
N VAL A 81 4.58 -8.26 24.35
CA VAL A 81 4.78 -7.29 25.44
C VAL A 81 3.88 -7.59 26.64
N ARG A 82 2.62 -8.00 26.42
CA ARG A 82 1.67 -8.27 27.51
C ARG A 82 1.85 -9.64 28.15
N SER A 83 2.14 -10.65 27.33
CA SER A 83 2.30 -12.04 27.79
C SER A 83 3.70 -12.32 28.32
N GLY A 84 4.70 -11.56 27.87
CA GLY A 84 6.10 -11.91 28.08
C GLY A 84 6.43 -13.26 27.43
N SER A 85 5.82 -13.58 26.28
CA SER A 85 6.04 -14.85 25.59
C SER A 85 6.23 -14.64 24.10
N ARG A 86 7.20 -15.36 23.51
CA ARG A 86 7.41 -15.46 22.06
C ARG A 86 6.47 -16.49 21.40
N ASP A 87 5.80 -17.32 22.20
CA ASP A 87 4.94 -18.41 21.73
C ASP A 87 3.56 -17.85 21.41
N ILE A 88 3.46 -17.18 20.25
CA ILE A 88 2.23 -16.53 19.80
C ILE A 88 1.23 -17.61 19.33
N PRO A 89 -0.01 -17.63 19.87
CA PRO A 89 -1.06 -18.53 19.40
C PRO A 89 -1.34 -18.36 17.92
N GLU A 90 -1.60 -19.46 17.22
CA GLU A 90 -1.90 -19.47 15.78
C GLU A 90 -3.06 -18.53 15.43
N ALA A 91 -4.12 -18.51 16.23
CA ALA A 91 -5.27 -17.61 16.04
C ALA A 91 -4.89 -16.11 16.06
N ILE A 92 -3.76 -15.75 16.67
CA ILE A 92 -3.21 -14.38 16.67
C ILE A 92 -2.21 -14.22 15.52
N ALA A 93 -1.38 -15.22 15.26
CA ALA A 93 -0.36 -15.19 14.20
C ALA A 93 -0.94 -15.26 12.77
N GLN A 94 -2.14 -15.80 12.60
CA GLN A 94 -2.78 -16.02 11.29
C GLN A 94 -2.88 -14.73 10.46
N CYS A 95 -3.09 -13.58 11.12
CA CYS A 95 -3.12 -12.30 10.42
C CYS A 95 -1.87 -11.99 9.61
N ALA A 96 -0.73 -12.62 9.94
CA ALA A 96 0.52 -12.40 9.23
C ALA A 96 0.51 -13.06 7.84
N GLN A 97 -0.33 -14.07 7.61
CA GLN A 97 -0.52 -14.71 6.31
C GLN A 97 -1.67 -14.09 5.52
N ASP A 98 -2.61 -13.44 6.19
CA ASP A 98 -3.85 -12.93 5.59
C ASP A 98 -3.73 -11.48 5.09
N VAL A 99 -2.52 -10.88 5.15
CA VAL A 99 -2.31 -9.54 4.61
C VAL A 99 -2.52 -9.56 3.09
N PRO A 100 -3.40 -8.71 2.53
CA PRO A 100 -3.69 -8.69 1.10
C PRO A 100 -2.44 -8.48 0.23
N ALA A 101 -2.45 -9.09 -0.96
CA ALA A 101 -1.37 -8.94 -1.93
C ALA A 101 -1.20 -7.49 -2.41
N VAL A 102 0.05 -7.03 -2.49
CA VAL A 102 0.37 -5.76 -3.16
C VAL A 102 0.14 -5.95 -4.65
N ARG A 103 -0.89 -5.28 -5.18
CA ARG A 103 -1.20 -5.31 -6.61
C ARG A 103 -0.32 -4.35 -7.39
N ALA A 104 0.96 -4.70 -7.49
CA ALA A 104 1.91 -3.97 -8.32
C ALA A 104 1.66 -4.23 -9.81
N VAL A 105 1.73 -3.17 -10.62
CA VAL A 105 1.87 -3.29 -12.07
C VAL A 105 3.35 -3.26 -12.43
N GLY A 106 3.82 -4.20 -13.25
CA GLY A 106 5.25 -4.30 -13.59
C GLY A 106 5.81 -3.04 -14.25
N ARG A 107 4.98 -2.32 -15.03
CA ARG A 107 5.27 -0.98 -15.53
C ARG A 107 3.98 -0.19 -15.62
N TYR A 108 3.93 0.97 -14.95
CA TYR A 108 2.79 1.86 -15.10
C TYR A 108 2.69 2.35 -16.56
N PRO A 109 1.50 2.28 -17.16
CA PRO A 109 1.28 2.69 -18.54
C PRO A 109 1.64 4.17 -18.76
N VAL A 110 2.03 4.51 -19.99
CA VAL A 110 2.21 5.91 -20.39
C VAL A 110 0.87 6.55 -20.76
N THR A 111 -0.04 5.76 -21.32
CA THR A 111 -1.34 6.18 -21.85
C THR A 111 -2.45 5.27 -21.32
N TYR A 112 -3.67 5.80 -21.12
CA TYR A 112 -4.78 5.00 -20.54
C TYR A 112 -5.14 3.76 -21.38
N VAL A 113 -4.91 3.80 -22.69
CA VAL A 113 -5.14 2.66 -23.60
C VAL A 113 -4.24 1.45 -23.30
N LYS A 114 -3.19 1.63 -22.49
CA LYS A 114 -2.27 0.57 -22.05
C LYS A 114 -2.49 0.16 -20.59
N THR A 115 -3.48 0.72 -19.91
CA THR A 115 -3.80 0.36 -18.51
C THR A 115 -4.13 -1.12 -18.39
N GLN A 116 -3.43 -1.83 -17.51
CA GLN A 116 -3.73 -3.22 -17.24
C GLN A 116 -5.11 -3.33 -16.61
N LEU A 117 -5.95 -4.20 -17.18
CA LEU A 117 -7.30 -4.42 -16.68
C LEU A 117 -7.29 -5.55 -15.65
N PRO A 118 -8.08 -5.45 -14.56
CA PRO A 118 -8.24 -6.57 -13.63
C PRO A 118 -8.79 -7.81 -14.34
N PRO A 119 -8.47 -9.03 -13.85
CA PRO A 119 -9.06 -10.26 -14.36
C PRO A 119 -10.59 -10.17 -14.44
N GLY A 120 -11.16 -10.71 -15.52
CA GLY A 120 -12.61 -10.68 -15.75
C GLY A 120 -13.18 -9.35 -16.28
N THR A 121 -12.37 -8.30 -16.40
CA THR A 121 -12.81 -7.01 -16.97
C THR A 121 -12.65 -7.00 -18.50
N PRO A 122 -13.73 -6.80 -19.29
CA PRO A 122 -13.63 -6.76 -20.75
C PRO A 122 -12.73 -5.62 -21.25
N ASP A 123 -11.95 -5.89 -22.30
CA ASP A 123 -11.08 -4.88 -22.91
C ASP A 123 -11.86 -3.92 -23.81
N THR A 124 -12.36 -2.84 -23.21
CA THR A 124 -13.03 -1.76 -23.92
C THR A 124 -12.46 -0.42 -23.49
N THR A 125 -12.54 0.59 -24.37
CA THR A 125 -12.15 1.97 -24.05
C THR A 125 -12.82 2.46 -22.77
N ARG A 126 -14.11 2.14 -22.58
CA ARG A 126 -14.88 2.51 -21.38
C ARG A 126 -14.28 1.92 -20.11
N ASN A 127 -13.93 0.64 -20.14
CA ASN A 127 -13.35 -0.04 -18.97
C ASN A 127 -11.93 0.43 -18.69
N ARG A 128 -11.12 0.72 -19.72
CA ARG A 128 -9.78 1.30 -19.53
C ARG A 128 -9.83 2.67 -18.87
N LEU A 129 -10.80 3.52 -19.24
CA LEU A 129 -11.01 4.81 -18.57
C LEU A 129 -11.39 4.62 -17.11
N ALA A 130 -12.34 3.73 -16.82
CA ALA A 130 -12.78 3.45 -15.45
C ALA A 130 -11.64 2.89 -14.57
N VAL A 131 -10.91 1.89 -15.04
CA VAL A 131 -9.76 1.32 -14.31
C VAL A 131 -8.67 2.37 -14.11
N THR A 132 -8.40 3.23 -15.10
CA THR A 132 -7.39 4.29 -14.95
C THR A 132 -7.82 5.32 -13.91
N ALA A 133 -9.12 5.66 -13.82
CA ALA A 133 -9.64 6.56 -12.80
C ALA A 133 -9.49 5.95 -11.39
N VAL A 134 -9.90 4.68 -11.22
CA VAL A 134 -9.77 3.95 -9.96
C VAL A 134 -8.30 3.85 -9.53
N ASN A 135 -7.41 3.49 -10.45
CA ASN A 135 -5.96 3.43 -10.19
C ASN A 135 -5.38 4.80 -9.81
N THR A 136 -5.89 5.90 -10.37
CA THR A 136 -5.44 7.26 -10.02
C THR A 136 -5.78 7.58 -8.57
N ALA A 137 -6.98 7.23 -8.13
CA ALA A 137 -7.38 7.43 -6.75
C ALA A 137 -6.63 6.49 -5.77
N ALA A 138 -6.39 5.24 -6.16
CA ALA A 138 -5.56 4.32 -5.39
C ALA A 138 -4.11 4.80 -5.25
N ASP A 139 -3.46 5.28 -6.33
CA ASP A 139 -2.08 5.82 -6.29
C ASP A 139 -1.93 6.95 -5.27
N ILE A 140 -2.91 7.85 -5.19
CA ILE A 140 -2.88 8.96 -4.24
C ILE A 140 -3.00 8.44 -2.80
N VAL A 141 -3.94 7.52 -2.55
CA VAL A 141 -4.14 6.93 -1.22
C VAL A 141 -2.96 6.05 -0.79
N ASP A 142 -2.23 5.42 -1.71
CA ASP A 142 -1.03 4.64 -1.36
C ASP A 142 0.17 5.54 -1.05
N ARG A 143 0.23 6.72 -1.68
CA ARG A 143 1.37 7.65 -1.57
C ARG A 143 1.22 8.69 -0.47
N TRP A 144 0.01 8.94 0.04
CA TRP A 144 -0.28 10.09 0.90
C TRP A 144 0.63 10.23 2.13
N PHE A 145 0.94 9.12 2.81
CA PHE A 145 1.75 9.16 4.03
C PHE A 145 3.26 9.24 3.73
N GLN A 146 3.66 8.84 2.51
CA GLN A 146 5.06 8.77 2.11
C GLN A 146 5.58 10.10 1.58
N SER A 147 4.72 11.05 1.20
CA SER A 147 5.15 12.37 0.72
C SER A 147 5.78 13.20 1.83
N GLY A 148 5.40 13.01 3.09
CA GLY A 148 5.85 13.84 4.23
C GLY A 148 5.37 15.30 4.16
N GLU A 149 4.69 15.67 3.08
CA GLU A 149 4.11 16.97 2.77
C GLU A 149 2.61 16.79 2.51
N ASP A 150 1.81 17.83 2.76
CA ASP A 150 0.34 17.86 2.58
C ASP A 150 -0.10 17.99 1.10
N TYR A 151 0.84 17.87 0.17
CA TYR A 151 0.61 17.88 -1.27
C TYR A 151 1.57 16.96 -2.02
N GLY A 152 1.29 16.75 -3.31
CA GLY A 152 2.13 15.96 -4.18
C GLY A 152 1.77 16.12 -5.66
N SER A 153 2.35 15.26 -6.48
CA SER A 153 2.10 15.25 -7.93
C SER A 153 1.77 13.85 -8.44
N GLY A 154 0.98 13.79 -9.50
CA GLY A 154 0.78 12.56 -10.26
C GLY A 154 2.08 12.10 -10.92
N LEU A 155 2.18 10.82 -11.23
CA LEU A 155 3.37 10.22 -11.86
C LEU A 155 3.83 10.97 -13.13
N ARG A 156 2.91 11.63 -13.83
CA ARG A 156 3.15 12.35 -15.09
C ARG A 156 2.66 13.80 -15.06
N GLY A 157 2.52 14.36 -13.86
CA GLY A 157 2.14 15.76 -13.64
C GLY A 157 0.74 15.93 -13.02
N GLY A 158 0.32 17.19 -12.96
CA GLY A 158 -0.80 17.62 -12.11
C GLY A 158 -0.42 17.58 -10.64
N ILE A 159 -1.28 18.13 -9.80
CA ILE A 159 -1.03 18.26 -8.37
C ILE A 159 -2.22 17.76 -7.56
N TRP A 160 -1.95 17.30 -6.36
CA TRP A 160 -2.97 16.97 -5.38
C TRP A 160 -2.54 17.48 -4.00
N SER A 161 -3.51 17.75 -3.15
CA SER A 161 -3.32 18.08 -1.74
C SER A 161 -4.21 17.22 -0.87
N TYR A 162 -3.91 17.12 0.42
CA TYR A 162 -4.77 16.42 1.37
C TYR A 162 -4.86 17.12 2.72
N SER A 163 -5.92 16.79 3.45
CA SER A 163 -6.07 17.21 4.84
C SER A 163 -6.82 16.15 5.66
N GLY A 164 -6.69 16.24 6.99
CA GLY A 164 -7.42 15.39 7.93
C GLY A 164 -6.78 14.02 8.19
N TYR A 165 -7.12 13.45 9.35
CA TYR A 165 -6.82 12.08 9.76
C TYR A 165 -7.73 11.71 10.95
N PRO A 166 -8.28 10.49 11.06
CA PRO A 166 -8.13 9.34 10.15
C PRO A 166 -9.03 9.41 8.91
N LYS A 167 -9.98 10.35 8.85
CA LYS A 167 -10.69 10.68 7.61
C LYS A 167 -9.83 11.67 6.84
N VAL A 168 -9.35 11.26 5.68
CA VAL A 168 -8.47 12.02 4.79
C VAL A 168 -9.29 12.49 3.59
N GLU A 169 -9.19 13.78 3.28
CA GLU A 169 -9.82 14.40 2.12
C GLU A 169 -8.73 14.89 1.17
N PHE A 170 -8.83 14.51 -0.09
CA PHE A 170 -7.88 14.85 -1.15
C PHE A 170 -8.55 15.72 -2.20
N ASP A 171 -7.85 16.74 -2.66
CA ASP A 171 -8.21 17.57 -3.81
C ASP A 171 -7.20 17.34 -4.93
N LEU A 172 -7.70 17.11 -6.14
CA LEU A 172 -6.91 16.80 -7.32
C LEU A 172 -7.11 17.87 -8.38
N GLU A 173 -6.01 18.40 -8.91
CA GLU A 173 -6.00 19.32 -10.05
C GLU A 173 -5.18 18.75 -11.21
N GLY A 174 -5.88 18.19 -12.19
CA GLY A 174 -5.29 17.68 -13.42
C GLY A 174 -4.26 16.57 -13.20
N VAL A 175 -4.40 15.77 -12.14
CA VAL A 175 -3.48 14.69 -11.77
C VAL A 175 -3.37 13.67 -12.89
N LYS A 176 -2.15 13.34 -13.27
CA LYS A 176 -1.83 12.41 -14.34
C LYS A 176 -1.09 11.20 -13.80
N LEU A 177 -1.82 10.11 -13.52
CA LEU A 177 -1.20 8.79 -13.39
C LEU A 177 -0.67 8.31 -14.75
N VAL A 178 -1.46 8.56 -15.80
CA VAL A 178 -1.08 8.41 -17.22
C VAL A 178 -1.07 9.77 -17.91
N GLY A 179 -0.32 9.92 -19.00
CA GLY A 179 0.00 11.22 -19.58
C GLY A 179 -1.16 11.90 -20.32
N ASP A 180 -2.12 11.09 -20.78
CA ASP A 180 -3.21 11.48 -21.66
C ASP A 180 -4.59 11.48 -20.98
N LEU A 181 -4.64 11.37 -19.65
CA LEU A 181 -5.88 11.37 -18.89
C LEU A 181 -5.74 12.15 -17.56
N PRO A 182 -5.76 13.50 -17.61
CA PRO A 182 -5.72 14.31 -16.40
C PRO A 182 -7.04 14.19 -15.62
N MET A 183 -6.92 13.97 -14.31
CA MET A 183 -8.04 13.81 -13.38
C MET A 183 -8.12 15.00 -12.43
N THR A 184 -9.31 15.60 -12.35
CA THR A 184 -9.63 16.69 -11.42
C THR A 184 -10.84 16.30 -10.59
N GLY A 185 -10.83 16.57 -9.29
CA GLY A 185 -11.93 16.23 -8.39
C GLY A 185 -11.45 15.99 -6.98
N TRP A 186 -12.15 15.12 -6.24
CA TRP A 186 -11.82 14.85 -4.85
C TRP A 186 -11.89 13.35 -4.51
N ILE A 187 -11.21 12.98 -3.44
CA ILE A 187 -11.24 11.65 -2.82
C ILE A 187 -11.48 11.83 -1.32
N THR A 188 -12.36 11.04 -0.74
CA THR A 188 -12.48 10.86 0.71
C THR A 188 -12.09 9.43 1.04
N TRP A 189 -11.19 9.26 1.99
CA TRP A 189 -10.74 7.96 2.47
C TRP A 189 -10.70 7.93 3.98
N ASN A 190 -10.98 6.78 4.58
CA ASN A 190 -10.87 6.59 6.03
C ASN A 190 -9.79 5.55 6.33
N ALA A 191 -8.68 5.99 6.90
CA ALA A 191 -7.52 5.15 7.20
C ALA A 191 -7.81 4.04 8.23
N THR A 192 -8.86 4.19 9.04
CA THR A 192 -9.22 3.21 10.08
C THR A 192 -10.04 2.06 9.51
N ASN A 193 -11.01 2.35 8.64
CA ASN A 193 -11.95 1.34 8.14
C ASN A 193 -11.82 1.04 6.64
N GLY A 194 -10.96 1.76 5.92
CA GLY A 194 -10.66 1.55 4.51
C GLY A 194 -11.70 2.11 3.54
N ASN A 195 -12.79 2.72 3.99
CA ASN A 195 -13.83 3.21 3.08
C ASN A 195 -13.29 4.35 2.24
N LEU A 196 -13.39 4.20 0.92
CA LEU A 196 -12.98 5.18 -0.06
C LEU A 196 -14.18 5.56 -0.95
N HIS A 197 -14.33 6.85 -1.19
CA HIS A 197 -15.24 7.42 -2.19
C HIS A 197 -14.51 8.51 -2.96
N CYS A 198 -14.63 8.54 -4.28
CA CYS A 198 -14.11 9.62 -5.09
C CYS A 198 -15.12 10.11 -6.11
N ALA A 199 -15.09 11.42 -6.38
CA ALA A 199 -15.75 12.04 -7.51
C ALA A 199 -14.71 12.77 -8.35
N LEU A 200 -14.36 12.15 -9.48
CA LEU A 200 -13.32 12.65 -10.40
C LEU A 200 -13.94 13.08 -11.72
N SER A 201 -13.18 13.85 -12.49
CA SER A 201 -13.56 14.27 -13.83
C SER A 201 -12.35 14.36 -14.75
N PHE A 202 -12.59 14.12 -16.03
CA PHE A 202 -11.56 14.23 -17.06
C PHE A 202 -12.15 14.77 -18.37
N PRO A 203 -11.37 15.53 -19.15
CA PRO A 203 -11.80 16.02 -20.45
C PRO A 203 -11.81 14.91 -21.50
N THR A 204 -12.75 14.97 -22.43
CA THR A 204 -12.81 14.16 -23.65
C THR A 204 -13.10 15.07 -24.85
N THR A 205 -12.93 14.54 -26.07
CA THR A 205 -13.31 15.27 -27.29
C THR A 205 -14.79 15.66 -27.33
N SER A 206 -15.65 14.90 -26.66
CA SER A 206 -17.09 15.14 -26.57
C SER A 206 -17.53 16.01 -25.37
N GLY A 207 -16.58 16.49 -24.55
CA GLY A 207 -16.86 17.24 -23.32
C GLY A 207 -16.29 16.55 -22.07
N VAL A 208 -16.74 16.95 -20.88
CA VAL A 208 -16.24 16.39 -19.61
C VAL A 208 -17.00 15.11 -19.25
N ARG A 209 -16.26 14.11 -18.77
CA ARG A 209 -16.82 12.93 -18.11
C ARG A 209 -16.55 13.00 -16.61
N ARG A 210 -17.50 12.51 -15.82
CA ARG A 210 -17.43 12.39 -14.36
C ARG A 210 -17.39 10.92 -13.97
N VAL A 211 -16.60 10.62 -12.95
CA VAL A 211 -16.44 9.31 -12.34
C VAL A 211 -16.87 9.43 -10.89
N ASP A 212 -17.82 8.62 -10.47
CA ASP A 212 -18.12 8.38 -9.06
C ASP A 212 -17.74 6.95 -8.73
N ALA A 213 -16.90 6.72 -7.72
CA ALA A 213 -16.47 5.37 -7.38
C ALA A 213 -16.28 5.15 -5.89
N THR A 214 -16.59 3.93 -5.42
CA THR A 214 -16.38 3.52 -4.03
C THR A 214 -15.87 2.09 -3.92
N TRP A 215 -14.98 1.86 -2.95
CA TRP A 215 -14.50 0.54 -2.51
C TRP A 215 -13.94 0.61 -1.09
N ASN A 216 -13.52 -0.54 -0.57
CA ASN A 216 -12.82 -0.64 0.70
C ASN A 216 -11.35 -1.02 0.46
N THR A 217 -10.40 -0.24 0.96
CA THR A 217 -8.96 -0.42 0.72
C THR A 217 -8.31 -1.48 1.62
N ILE A 218 -9.03 -2.04 2.59
CA ILE A 218 -8.51 -3.04 3.54
C ILE A 218 -8.96 -4.46 3.15
N ASN A 219 -10.11 -4.58 2.48
CA ASN A 219 -10.65 -5.88 2.09
C ASN A 219 -9.93 -6.43 0.85
N SER A 220 -9.34 -7.62 0.97
CA SER A 220 -8.58 -8.29 -0.10
C SER A 220 -9.35 -8.40 -1.41
N ASP A 221 -10.66 -8.67 -1.38
CA ASP A 221 -11.46 -8.92 -2.59
C ASP A 221 -12.47 -7.79 -2.88
N ALA A 222 -12.17 -6.59 -2.38
CA ALA A 222 -13.01 -5.43 -2.59
C ALA A 222 -13.32 -5.20 -4.08
N GLN A 223 -14.59 -4.98 -4.38
CA GLN A 223 -15.02 -4.55 -5.70
C GLN A 223 -15.18 -3.02 -5.68
N ALA A 224 -14.56 -2.35 -6.64
CA ALA A 224 -14.84 -0.97 -6.95
C ALA A 224 -16.13 -0.89 -7.76
N ARG A 225 -17.11 -0.18 -7.21
CA ARG A 225 -18.32 0.21 -7.92
C ARG A 225 -18.07 1.57 -8.55
N VAL A 226 -18.12 1.63 -9.88
CA VAL A 226 -17.78 2.83 -10.66
C VAL A 226 -18.96 3.23 -11.53
N THR A 227 -19.36 4.49 -11.44
CA THR A 227 -20.31 5.13 -12.35
C THR A 227 -19.57 6.19 -13.16
N ILE A 228 -19.56 6.06 -14.48
CA ILE A 228 -19.05 7.11 -15.37
C ILE A 228 -20.20 7.75 -16.12
N SER A 229 -20.34 9.06 -15.99
CA SER A 229 -21.40 9.86 -16.61
C SER A 229 -20.85 11.07 -17.37
N GLY A 230 -21.69 11.72 -18.17
CA GLY A 230 -21.34 12.93 -18.91
C GLY A 230 -21.39 12.70 -20.42
N ALA A 231 -20.41 13.26 -21.14
CA ALA A 231 -20.43 13.32 -22.58
C ALA A 231 -20.69 11.94 -23.23
N SER A 232 -21.85 11.82 -23.90
CA SER A 232 -22.36 10.61 -24.60
C SER A 232 -22.93 9.47 -23.74
N GLY A 233 -23.33 9.74 -22.48
CA GLY A 233 -24.15 8.84 -21.67
C GLY A 233 -23.53 8.43 -20.33
N SER A 234 -24.19 7.48 -19.65
CA SER A 234 -23.74 6.91 -18.39
C SER A 234 -23.52 5.40 -18.52
N PHE A 235 -22.57 4.85 -17.77
CA PHE A 235 -22.41 3.42 -17.58
C PHE A 235 -21.85 3.10 -16.21
N ASN A 236 -22.19 1.90 -15.73
CA ASN A 236 -21.68 1.35 -14.47
C ASN A 236 -20.69 0.24 -14.77
N LEU A 237 -19.71 0.08 -13.90
CA LEU A 237 -18.74 -1.00 -13.93
C LEU A 237 -18.46 -1.44 -12.49
N GLU A 238 -18.46 -2.75 -12.26
CA GLU A 238 -17.87 -3.34 -11.07
C GLU A 238 -16.57 -4.05 -11.50
N LEU A 239 -15.51 -3.82 -10.74
CA LEU A 239 -14.19 -4.39 -11.00
C LEU A 239 -13.46 -4.64 -9.69
N LEU A 240 -12.54 -5.61 -9.69
CA LEU A 240 -11.67 -5.84 -8.53
C LEU A 240 -10.85 -4.57 -8.27
N ALA A 241 -10.99 -4.02 -7.06
CA ALA A 241 -10.28 -2.83 -6.65
C ALA A 241 -8.75 -3.08 -6.62
N PRO A 242 -7.93 -2.04 -6.85
CA PRO A 242 -6.49 -2.11 -6.67
C PRO A 242 -6.10 -2.60 -5.27
#